data_AF-A0A317FM08-F1
#
_entry.id   AF-A0A317FM08-F1
#
_cell.length_a   1.000
_cell.length_b   1.000
_cell.length_c   1.000
_cell.angle_alpha   90.00
_cell.angle_beta   90.00
_cell.angle_gamma   90.00
#
_symmetry.space_group_name_H-M   'P 1'
#
loop_
_entity.id
_entity.type
_entity.pdbx_description
1 polymer ?
#
loop_
_entity_poly.entity_id
_entity_poly.type
_entity_poly.pdbx_seq_one_letter_code
_entity_poly.pdbx_strand_id
1 'polypeptide(L)'
;MLNKFLGLQQQKLDKMLAEQTQLQQRSNLEQQRLSQLQQHINSMDKNQQMSSALSLQNLSGMKRILSGLSTQQQARIDDSQQDELRQQQACFKQMSFTKGIEGIVSNRHRADQNKAQQQEAKTLDEMISQAHSRTLHK
;
A
#
# COMPACT_ATOMS: atom_id res chain seq x y z
N MET A 1 2.78 16.87 -20.44
CA MET A 1 3.05 15.42 -20.34
C MET A 1 3.33 14.97 -18.90
N LEU A 2 4.21 15.66 -18.14
CA LEU A 2 4.58 15.25 -16.77
C LEU A 2 3.41 15.18 -15.77
N ASN A 3 2.48 16.14 -15.79
CA ASN A 3 1.29 16.12 -14.90
C ASN A 3 0.37 14.92 -15.18
N LYS A 4 0.19 14.55 -16.45
CA LYS A 4 -0.58 13.36 -16.84
C LYS A 4 0.12 12.09 -16.35
N PHE A 5 1.44 12.04 -16.46
CA PHE A 5 2.23 10.92 -15.95
C PHE A 5 2.15 10.81 -14.43
N LEU A 6 2.24 11.92 -13.70
CA LEU A 6 2.05 11.97 -12.25
C LEU A 6 0.68 11.39 -11.86
N GLY A 7 -0.39 11.81 -12.51
CA GLY A 7 -1.73 11.26 -12.28
C GLY A 7 -1.80 9.74 -12.49
N LEU A 8 -1.13 9.21 -13.52
CA LEU A 8 -1.05 7.75 -13.74
C LEU A 8 -0.27 7.04 -12.62
N GLN A 9 0.81 7.63 -12.10
CA GLN A 9 1.56 7.05 -10.99
C GLN A 9 0.77 7.07 -9.68
N GLN A 10 -0.03 8.10 -9.46
CA GLN A 10 -0.94 8.22 -8.31
C GLN A 10 -2.03 7.13 -8.37
N GLN A 11 -2.69 6.99 -9.51
CA GLN A 11 -3.68 5.92 -9.72
C GLN A 11 -3.08 4.52 -9.55
N LYS A 12 -1.83 4.32 -9.99
CA LYS A 12 -1.12 3.04 -9.78
C LYS A 12 -0.89 2.80 -8.29
N LEU A 13 -0.42 3.80 -7.55
CA LEU A 13 -0.21 3.71 -6.12
C LEU A 13 -1.50 3.40 -5.37
N ASP A 14 -2.61 4.05 -5.72
CA ASP A 14 -3.93 3.80 -5.11
C ASP A 14 -4.37 2.35 -5.30
N LYS A 15 -4.18 1.79 -6.50
CA LYS A 15 -4.45 0.37 -6.78
C LYS A 15 -3.58 -0.56 -5.94
N MET A 16 -2.29 -0.25 -5.81
CA MET A 16 -1.36 -1.05 -5.00
C MET A 16 -1.73 -1.01 -3.51
N LEU A 17 -2.18 0.13 -3.00
CA LEU A 17 -2.66 0.28 -1.62
C LEU A 17 -3.95 -0.50 -1.38
N ALA A 18 -4.87 -0.50 -2.34
CA ALA A 18 -6.07 -1.32 -2.25
C ALA A 18 -5.75 -2.83 -2.20
N GLU A 19 -4.81 -3.27 -3.04
CA GLU A 19 -4.30 -4.65 -3.01
C GLU A 19 -3.62 -4.98 -1.68
N GLN A 20 -2.84 -4.05 -1.11
CA GLN A 20 -2.25 -4.22 0.23
C GLN A 20 -3.32 -4.47 1.30
N THR A 21 -4.43 -3.72 1.27
CA THR A 21 -5.55 -3.93 2.20
C THR A 21 -6.18 -5.31 2.02
N GLN A 22 -6.32 -5.80 0.78
CA GLN A 22 -6.84 -7.14 0.52
C GLN A 22 -5.92 -8.24 1.06
N LEU A 23 -4.60 -8.09 0.88
CA LEU A 23 -3.62 -9.04 1.41
C LEU A 23 -3.62 -9.07 2.94
N GLN A 24 -3.76 -7.92 3.59
CA GLN A 24 -3.92 -7.82 5.04
C GLN A 24 -5.16 -8.54 5.55
N GLN A 25 -6.30 -8.35 4.88
CA GLN A 25 -7.53 -9.05 5.20
C GLN A 25 -7.35 -10.57 5.05
N ARG A 26 -6.69 -11.02 3.99
CA ARG A 26 -6.40 -12.44 3.77
C ARG A 26 -5.50 -13.01 4.86
N SER A 27 -4.41 -12.33 5.22
CA SER A 27 -3.50 -12.73 6.30
C SER A 27 -4.26 -12.89 7.62
N ASN A 28 -5.13 -11.93 7.96
CA ASN A 28 -5.98 -11.99 9.15
C ASN A 28 -6.96 -13.18 9.12
N LEU A 29 -7.57 -13.47 7.97
CA LEU A 29 -8.46 -14.61 7.83
C LEU A 29 -7.72 -15.95 8.02
N GLU A 30 -6.50 -16.09 7.50
CA GLU A 30 -5.72 -17.31 7.70
C GLU A 30 -5.31 -17.49 9.18
N GLN A 31 -5.01 -16.40 9.89
CA GLN A 31 -4.76 -16.43 11.34
C GLN A 31 -6.01 -16.81 12.14
N GLN A 32 -7.18 -16.28 11.77
CA GLN A 32 -8.45 -16.64 12.39
C GLN A 32 -8.78 -18.13 12.19
N ARG A 33 -8.55 -18.67 10.99
CA ARG A 33 -8.72 -20.09 10.70
C ARG A 33 -7.82 -20.97 11.57
N LEU A 34 -6.55 -20.59 11.74
CA LEU A 34 -5.65 -21.31 12.64
C LEU A 34 -6.15 -21.28 14.08
N SER A 35 -6.58 -20.10 14.56
CA SER A 35 -7.12 -19.96 15.93
C SER A 35 -8.33 -20.85 16.16
N GLN A 36 -9.29 -20.88 15.21
CA GLN A 36 -10.46 -21.75 15.28
C GLN A 36 -10.07 -23.23 15.26
N LEU A 37 -9.11 -23.62 14.42
CA LEU A 37 -8.61 -24.99 14.36
C LEU A 37 -7.95 -25.41 15.68
N GLN A 38 -7.13 -24.54 16.28
CA GLN A 38 -6.50 -24.79 17.58
C GLN A 38 -7.54 -24.90 18.70
N GLN A 39 -8.55 -24.03 18.71
CA GLN A 39 -9.67 -24.13 19.66
C GLN A 39 -10.39 -25.47 19.52
N HIS A 40 -10.64 -25.92 18.29
CA HIS A 40 -11.27 -27.21 18.05
C HIS A 40 -10.40 -28.38 18.56
N ILE A 41 -9.10 -28.39 18.23
CA ILE A 41 -8.16 -29.41 18.70
C ILE A 41 -8.15 -29.48 20.23
N ASN A 42 -8.02 -28.34 20.90
CA ASN A 42 -7.98 -28.24 22.36
C ASN A 42 -9.31 -28.68 23.01
N SER A 43 -10.43 -28.52 22.33
CA SER A 43 -11.74 -28.97 22.82
C SER A 43 -11.88 -30.50 22.80
N MET A 44 -11.22 -31.18 21.86
CA MET A 44 -11.23 -32.64 21.77
C MET A 44 -10.50 -33.31 22.94
N ASP A 45 -9.47 -32.66 23.49
CA ASP A 45 -8.71 -33.18 24.64
C ASP A 45 -9.51 -33.19 25.95
N LYS A 46 -10.55 -32.35 26.05
CA LYS A 46 -11.38 -32.23 27.25
C LYS A 46 -12.55 -33.22 27.28
N ASN A 47 -12.77 -33.95 26.19
CA ASN A 47 -13.96 -34.79 26.05
C ASN A 47 -13.72 -36.19 26.66
N GLN A 48 -13.93 -36.30 27.97
CA GLN A 48 -13.75 -37.54 28.77
C GLN A 48 -14.74 -38.66 28.43
N GLN A 49 -15.67 -38.45 27.50
CA GLN A 49 -16.71 -39.43 27.15
C GLN A 49 -16.22 -40.56 26.21
N MET A 50 -14.95 -40.58 25.81
CA MET A 50 -14.39 -41.59 24.90
C MET A 50 -13.93 -42.83 25.66
N SER A 51 -14.87 -43.70 26.05
CA SER A 51 -14.61 -44.91 26.85
C SER A 51 -14.34 -46.17 26.04
N SER A 52 -14.67 -46.19 24.74
CA SER A 52 -14.45 -47.36 23.88
C SER A 52 -13.11 -47.31 23.13
N ALA A 53 -12.51 -48.48 22.89
CA ALA A 53 -11.26 -48.59 22.11
C ALA A 53 -11.42 -47.98 20.70
N LEU A 54 -12.57 -48.19 20.05
CA LEU A 54 -12.93 -47.59 18.76
C LEU A 54 -12.99 -46.06 18.82
N SER A 55 -13.62 -45.49 19.86
CA SER A 55 -13.67 -44.04 20.04
C SER A 55 -12.26 -43.43 20.26
N LEU A 56 -11.40 -44.10 21.01
CA LEU A 56 -10.02 -43.66 21.22
C LEU A 56 -9.18 -43.73 19.94
N GLN A 57 -9.37 -44.78 19.12
CA GLN A 57 -8.72 -44.91 17.82
C GLN A 57 -9.16 -43.81 16.86
N ASN A 58 -10.47 -43.52 16.79
CA ASN A 58 -11.01 -42.45 15.96
C ASN A 58 -10.48 -41.07 16.40
N LEU A 59 -10.44 -40.82 17.71
CA LEU A 59 -9.88 -39.60 18.27
C LEU A 59 -8.40 -39.43 17.91
N SER A 60 -7.60 -40.50 18.07
CA SER A 60 -6.19 -40.50 17.67
C SER A 60 -6.01 -40.21 16.18
N GLY A 61 -6.84 -40.83 15.33
CA GLY A 61 -6.87 -40.58 13.89
C GLY A 61 -7.21 -39.12 13.55
N MET A 62 -8.27 -38.58 14.15
CA MET A 62 -8.70 -37.19 13.97
C MET A 62 -7.63 -36.19 14.44
N LYS A 63 -7.01 -36.43 15.60
CA LYS A 63 -5.92 -35.58 16.10
C LYS A 63 -4.77 -35.49 15.12
N ARG A 64 -4.32 -36.62 14.57
CA ARG A 64 -3.26 -36.64 13.56
C ARG A 64 -3.62 -35.84 12.30
N ILE A 65 -4.86 -35.98 11.81
CA ILE A 65 -5.35 -35.22 10.66
C ILE A 65 -5.38 -33.71 10.98
N LEU A 66 -5.93 -33.34 12.13
CA LEU A 66 -6.07 -31.94 12.53
C LEU A 66 -4.71 -31.28 12.82
N SER A 67 -3.75 -32.01 13.38
CA SER A 67 -2.37 -31.56 13.48
C SER A 67 -1.75 -31.29 12.10
N GLY A 68 -1.96 -32.19 11.13
CA GLY A 68 -1.51 -31.97 9.75
C GLY A 68 -2.14 -30.74 9.10
N LEU A 69 -3.46 -30.55 9.29
CA LEU A 69 -4.17 -29.34 8.85
C LEU A 69 -3.63 -28.08 9.53
N SER A 70 -3.27 -28.14 10.81
CA SER A 70 -2.69 -27.01 11.54
C SER A 70 -1.34 -26.60 10.98
N THR A 71 -0.48 -27.58 10.65
CA THR A 71 0.80 -27.31 10.00
C THR A 71 0.62 -26.69 8.61
N GLN A 72 -0.31 -27.21 7.81
CA GLN A 72 -0.62 -26.62 6.50
C GLN A 72 -1.19 -25.21 6.63
N GLN A 73 -2.02 -24.96 7.64
CA GLN A 73 -2.59 -23.64 7.89
C GLN A 73 -1.50 -22.64 8.32
N GLN A 74 -0.52 -23.07 9.11
CA GLN A 74 0.64 -22.24 9.44
C GLN A 74 1.44 -21.86 8.20
N ALA A 75 1.74 -22.82 7.32
CA ALA A 75 2.43 -22.53 6.06
C ALA A 75 1.67 -21.50 5.18
N ARG A 76 0.33 -21.60 5.12
CA ARG A 76 -0.51 -20.61 4.42
C ARG A 76 -0.44 -19.22 5.04
N ILE A 77 -0.34 -19.11 6.36
CA ILE A 77 -0.14 -17.84 7.05
C ILE A 77 1.21 -17.25 6.66
N ASP A 78 2.27 -18.07 6.71
CA ASP A 78 3.63 -17.63 6.38
C ASP A 78 3.70 -17.12 4.92
N ASP A 79 3.12 -17.84 3.97
CA ASP A 79 3.00 -17.43 2.57
C ASP A 79 2.22 -16.10 2.44
N SER A 80 1.09 -15.98 3.12
CA SER A 80 0.26 -14.77 3.08
C SER A 80 0.97 -13.56 3.67
N GLN A 81 1.75 -13.74 4.74
CA GLN A 81 2.54 -12.68 5.36
C GLN A 81 3.71 -12.25 4.47
N GLN A 82 4.33 -13.20 3.77
CA GLN A 82 5.40 -12.89 2.82
C GLN A 82 4.87 -12.08 1.63
N ASP A 83 3.70 -12.42 1.09
CA ASP A 83 3.07 -11.64 0.02
C ASP A 83 2.68 -10.24 0.48
N GLU A 84 2.13 -10.11 1.70
CA GLU A 84 1.82 -8.81 2.31
C GLU A 84 3.08 -7.93 2.43
N LEU A 85 4.19 -8.50 2.92
CA LEU A 85 5.46 -7.78 3.05
C LEU A 85 5.99 -7.33 1.68
N ARG A 86 5.91 -8.20 0.68
CA ARG A 86 6.36 -7.90 -0.69
C ARG A 86 5.56 -6.73 -1.28
N GLN A 87 4.24 -6.75 -1.11
CA GLN A 87 3.37 -5.68 -1.60
C GLN A 87 3.60 -4.36 -0.83
N GLN A 88 3.84 -4.43 0.48
CA GLN A 88 4.15 -3.26 1.28
C GLN A 88 5.43 -2.58 0.78
N GLN A 89 6.49 -3.36 0.52
CA GLN A 89 7.74 -2.84 -0.04
C GLN A 89 7.55 -2.23 -1.44
N ALA A 90 6.70 -2.85 -2.27
CA ALA A 90 6.37 -2.33 -3.59
C ALA A 90 5.63 -0.97 -3.48
N CYS A 91 4.68 -0.85 -2.56
CA CYS A 91 3.96 0.39 -2.26
C CYS A 91 4.92 1.51 -1.83
N PHE A 92 5.86 1.20 -0.93
CA PHE A 92 6.87 2.18 -0.50
C PHE A 92 7.73 2.68 -1.67
N LYS A 93 8.21 1.78 -2.53
CA LYS A 93 8.99 2.16 -3.73
C LYS A 93 8.18 3.06 -4.67
N GLN A 94 6.92 2.69 -4.93
CA GLN A 94 6.02 3.45 -5.79
C GLN A 94 5.66 4.82 -5.21
N MET A 95 5.47 4.92 -3.88
CA MET A 95 5.24 6.18 -3.17
C MET A 95 6.43 7.12 -3.34
N SER A 96 7.64 6.64 -3.04
CA SER A 96 8.87 7.43 -3.18
C SER A 96 9.07 7.93 -4.61
N PHE A 97 8.81 7.06 -5.60
CA PHE A 97 8.87 7.44 -7.01
C PHE A 97 7.85 8.53 -7.37
N THR A 98 6.59 8.37 -6.93
CA THR A 98 5.52 9.34 -7.17
C THR A 98 5.86 10.69 -6.54
N LYS A 99 6.35 10.71 -5.29
CA LYS A 99 6.81 11.91 -4.59
C LYS A 99 7.97 12.61 -5.31
N GLY A 100 8.90 11.85 -5.89
CA GLY A 100 9.97 12.40 -6.72
C GLY A 100 9.43 13.16 -7.93
N ILE A 101 8.42 12.62 -8.61
CA ILE A 101 7.78 13.29 -9.76
C ILE A 101 7.02 14.53 -9.31
N GLU A 102 6.27 14.46 -8.20
CA GLU A 102 5.59 15.63 -7.62
C GLU A 102 6.57 16.79 -7.38
N GLY A 103 7.73 16.50 -6.81
CA GLY A 103 8.79 17.49 -6.60
C GLY A 103 9.27 18.13 -7.91
N ILE A 104 9.49 17.33 -8.96
CA ILE A 104 9.90 17.85 -10.28
C ILE A 104 8.81 18.73 -10.89
N VAL A 105 7.54 18.31 -10.82
CA VAL A 105 6.39 19.09 -11.31
C VAL A 105 6.31 20.44 -10.60
N SER A 106 6.38 20.42 -9.26
CA SER A 106 6.31 21.62 -8.43
C SER A 106 7.44 22.61 -8.76
N ASN A 107 8.67 22.11 -8.90
CA ASN A 107 9.81 22.93 -9.27
C ASN A 107 9.68 23.57 -10.66
N ARG A 108 9.13 22.83 -11.65
CA ARG A 108 8.85 23.39 -12.97
C ARG A 108 7.82 24.50 -12.90
N HIS A 109 6.73 24.28 -12.17
CA HIS A 109 5.70 25.29 -12.02
C HIS A 109 6.24 26.57 -11.39
N ARG A 110 7.07 26.45 -10.34
CA ARG A 110 7.74 27.60 -9.71
C ARG A 110 8.70 28.31 -10.67
N ALA A 111 9.45 27.57 -11.48
CA ALA A 111 10.34 28.16 -12.47
C ALA A 111 9.58 28.93 -13.56
N ASP A 112 8.45 28.39 -14.02
CA ASP A 112 7.60 29.04 -15.03
C ASP A 112 6.94 30.30 -14.46
N GLN A 113 6.46 30.27 -13.21
CA GLN A 113 5.93 31.44 -12.52
C GLN A 113 6.99 32.54 -12.36
N ASN A 114 8.20 32.18 -11.93
CA ASN A 114 9.29 33.15 -11.78
C ASN A 114 9.66 33.81 -13.12
N LYS A 115 9.68 33.03 -14.22
CA LYS A 115 9.92 33.57 -15.56
C LYS A 115 8.81 34.52 -16.01
N ALA A 116 7.55 34.17 -15.75
CA ALA A 116 6.41 35.03 -16.07
C ALA A 116 6.48 36.37 -15.31
N GLN A 117 6.78 36.32 -14.00
CA GLN A 117 6.97 37.52 -13.17
C GLN A 117 8.13 38.39 -13.65
N GLN A 118 9.26 37.79 -14.01
CA GLN A 118 10.41 38.54 -14.56
C GLN A 118 10.08 39.20 -15.89
N GLN A 119 9.29 38.53 -16.75
CA GLN A 119 8.87 39.10 -18.02
C GLN A 119 7.90 40.26 -17.81
N GLU A 120 6.94 40.12 -16.90
CA GLU A 120 6.00 41.18 -16.53
C GLU A 120 6.72 42.41 -15.96
N ALA A 121 7.70 42.20 -15.06
CA ALA A 121 8.53 43.28 -14.51
C ALA A 121 9.30 44.03 -15.61
N LYS A 122 9.91 43.32 -16.56
CA LYS A 122 10.60 43.96 -17.70
C LYS A 122 9.65 44.80 -18.55
N THR A 123 8.48 44.27 -18.87
CA THR A 123 7.48 45.00 -19.66
C THR A 123 6.96 46.24 -18.92
N LEU A 124 6.78 46.16 -17.60
CA LEU A 124 6.44 47.32 -16.77
C LEU A 124 7.54 48.39 -16.80
N ASP A 125 8.80 48.00 -16.63
CA ASP A 125 9.94 48.92 -16.68
C ASP A 125 10.05 49.62 -18.04
N GLU A 126 9.85 48.88 -19.13
CA GLU A 126 9.83 49.44 -20.50
C GLU A 126 8.69 50.47 -20.68
N MET A 127 7.49 50.17 -20.18
CA MET A 127 6.35 51.10 -20.24
C MET A 127 6.61 52.37 -19.44
N ILE A 128 7.19 52.25 -18.23
CA ILE A 128 7.55 53.39 -17.39
C ILE A 128 8.60 54.26 -18.08
N SER A 129 9.64 53.62 -18.65
CA SER A 129 10.70 54.31 -19.38
C SER A 129 10.13 55.10 -20.57
N GLN A 130 9.29 54.47 -21.39
CA GLN A 130 8.64 55.14 -22.53
C GLN A 130 7.72 56.28 -22.09
N ALA A 131 6.93 56.08 -21.03
CA ALA A 131 6.08 57.12 -20.48
C ALA A 131 6.90 58.34 -20.04
N HIS A 132 8.01 58.10 -19.34
CA HIS A 132 8.93 59.15 -18.88
C HIS A 132 9.59 59.90 -20.04
N SER A 133 10.06 59.19 -21.07
CA SER A 133 10.62 59.83 -22.26
C SER A 133 9.60 60.73 -22.98
N ARG A 134 8.32 60.34 -23.00
CA ARG A 134 7.25 61.16 -23.60
C ARG A 134 6.92 62.41 -22.80
N THR A 135 7.09 62.40 -21.47
CA THR A 135 6.92 63.60 -20.64
C THR A 135 8.09 64.57 -20.75
N LEU A 136 9.31 64.09 -20.99
CA LEU A 136 10.51 64.94 -21.14
C LEU A 136 10.58 65.70 -22.47
N HIS A 137 9.90 65.21 -23.51
CA HIS A 137 9.89 65.83 -24.85
C HIS A 137 8.60 66.62 -25.15
N LYS A 138 7.88 67.02 -24.10
CA LYS A 138 6.76 67.98 -24.17
C LYS A 138 7.17 69.28 -23.49
#